data_AF-A0A6I4ZJ07-F1
#
_entry.id   AF-A0A6I4ZJ07-F1
#
_cell.length_a   1.000
_cell.length_b   1.000
_cell.length_c   1.000
_cell.angle_alpha   90.00
_cell.angle_beta   90.00
_cell.angle_gamma   90.00
#
_symmetry.space_group_name_H-M   'P 1'
#
loop_
_entity.id
_entity.type
_entity.pdbx_description
1 polymer ?
#
loop_
_entity_poly.entity_id
_entity_poly.type
_entity_poly.pdbx_seq_one_letter_code
_entity_poly.pdbx_strand_id
1 'polypeptide(L)'
;MRSEAPFAALAAFEPAPILNLHLWFDRPVADFHFGAFIRSEVQWAFNRSRIGGEDETDGQRLVLSISAPGELFSLSQEEVCERVLPQLRRALPAAREAELVRYRVTKEPEATFVPAPGLSRPGTRTPLPNFYLAGSYTNTGWPATMESAVRSGLVAARAVEAGSA
;
A
#
# COMPACT_ATOMS: atom_id res chain seq x y z
N MET A 1 14.14 -7.67 -28.20
CA MET A 1 13.36 -6.68 -27.40
C MET A 1 13.08 -7.13 -25.96
N ARG A 2 12.22 -8.12 -25.66
CA ARG A 2 11.95 -8.51 -24.24
C ARG A 2 13.18 -8.99 -23.47
N SER A 3 14.18 -9.55 -24.16
CA SER A 3 15.45 -10.04 -23.60
C SER A 3 16.55 -8.99 -23.52
N GLU A 4 16.32 -7.75 -23.98
CA GLU A 4 17.30 -6.67 -23.95
C GLU A 4 17.06 -5.74 -22.75
N ALA A 5 18.10 -5.08 -22.26
CA ALA A 5 17.94 -4.03 -21.27
C ALA A 5 17.22 -2.80 -21.89
N PRO A 6 16.33 -2.11 -21.14
CA PRO A 6 15.93 -2.38 -19.78
C PRO A 6 14.81 -3.44 -19.63
N PHE A 7 14.23 -3.94 -20.72
CA PHE A 7 13.03 -4.78 -20.72
C PHE A 7 13.21 -6.14 -20.03
N ALA A 8 14.38 -6.75 -20.15
CA ALA A 8 14.69 -8.02 -19.48
C ALA A 8 14.57 -7.91 -17.95
N ALA A 9 14.95 -6.77 -17.39
CA ALA A 9 14.88 -6.54 -15.94
C ALA A 9 13.44 -6.42 -15.44
N LEU A 10 12.50 -6.00 -16.28
CA LEU A 10 11.08 -5.87 -15.91
C LEU A 10 10.43 -7.22 -15.58
N ALA A 11 10.90 -8.31 -16.20
CA ALA A 11 10.40 -9.66 -15.94
C ALA A 11 10.78 -10.20 -14.55
N ALA A 12 11.75 -9.58 -13.88
CA ALA A 12 12.19 -9.98 -12.55
C ALA A 12 11.39 -9.33 -11.41
N PHE A 13 10.43 -8.45 -11.73
CA PHE A 13 9.59 -7.80 -10.72
C PHE A 13 8.49 -8.76 -10.28
N GLU A 14 8.52 -9.12 -9.01
CA GLU A 14 7.44 -9.88 -8.38
C GLU A 14 6.45 -8.91 -7.72
N PRO A 15 5.14 -9.01 -7.99
CA PRO A 15 4.15 -8.18 -7.33
C PRO A 15 4.07 -8.52 -5.84
N ALA A 16 3.84 -7.49 -5.03
CA ALA A 16 3.65 -7.61 -3.60
C ALA A 16 2.24 -7.11 -3.22
N PRO A 17 1.35 -8.01 -2.74
CA PRO A 17 -0.02 -7.64 -2.41
C PRO A 17 -0.12 -6.89 -1.09
N ILE A 18 -1.11 -5.99 -1.02
CA ILE A 18 -1.55 -5.33 0.22
C ILE A 18 -3.06 -5.55 0.36
N LEU A 19 -3.51 -5.77 1.59
CA LEU A 19 -4.91 -5.83 1.96
C LEU A 19 -5.20 -4.72 2.97
N ASN A 20 -6.30 -3.99 2.77
CA ASN A 20 -6.77 -3.01 3.75
C ASN A 20 -8.13 -3.41 4.32
N LEU A 21 -8.24 -3.46 5.65
CA LEU A 21 -9.50 -3.67 6.37
C LEU A 21 -9.95 -2.34 6.99
N HIS A 22 -11.03 -1.79 6.46
CA HIS A 22 -11.69 -0.61 6.99
C HIS A 22 -12.73 -1.04 8.02
N LEU A 23 -12.71 -0.41 9.19
CA LEU A 23 -13.59 -0.70 10.33
C LEU A 23 -14.24 0.60 10.80
N TRP A 24 -15.56 0.63 10.89
CA TRP A 24 -16.33 1.75 11.43
C TRP A 24 -16.92 1.33 12.77
N PHE A 25 -16.50 2.01 13.83
CA PHE A 25 -17.02 1.83 15.18
C PHE A 25 -18.04 2.91 15.52
N ASP A 26 -18.97 2.57 16.41
CA ASP A 26 -20.00 3.46 16.95
C ASP A 26 -19.45 4.56 17.88
N ARG A 27 -18.19 4.42 18.31
CA ARG A 27 -17.50 5.36 19.21
C ARG A 27 -15.99 5.35 18.95
N PRO A 28 -15.23 6.33 19.47
CA PRO A 28 -13.77 6.30 19.43
C PRO A 28 -13.18 5.06 20.11
N VAL A 29 -12.24 4.41 19.43
CA VAL A 29 -11.51 3.23 19.94
C VAL A 29 -9.98 3.42 19.95
N ALA A 30 -9.47 4.51 19.36
CA ALA A 30 -8.06 4.89 19.31
C ALA A 30 -7.90 6.42 19.37
N ASP A 31 -6.81 6.91 19.96
CA ASP A 31 -6.47 8.35 20.07
C ASP A 31 -5.25 8.78 19.23
N PHE A 32 -4.58 7.82 18.57
CA PHE A 32 -3.44 8.06 17.68
C PHE A 32 -3.89 8.36 16.25
N HIS A 33 -3.02 9.00 15.45
CA HIS A 33 -3.20 9.14 14.00
C HIS A 33 -2.90 7.81 13.29
N PHE A 34 -1.80 7.16 13.67
CA PHE A 34 -1.46 5.82 13.21
C PHE A 34 -0.68 5.07 14.29
N GLY A 35 -0.70 3.75 14.22
CA GLY A 35 -0.01 2.86 15.15
C GLY A 35 0.50 1.61 14.45
N ALA A 36 1.61 1.08 14.95
CA ALA A 36 2.20 -0.18 14.50
C ALA A 36 1.96 -1.28 15.54
N PHE A 37 1.54 -2.45 15.09
CA PHE A 37 1.23 -3.61 15.94
C PHE A 37 2.26 -4.70 15.67
N ILE A 38 3.16 -4.87 16.62
CA ILE A 38 4.24 -5.85 16.52
C ILE A 38 3.69 -7.24 16.87
N ARG A 39 4.11 -8.27 16.11
CA ARG A 39 3.65 -9.66 16.28
C ARG A 39 2.12 -9.80 16.20
N SER A 40 1.48 -9.06 15.29
CA SER A 40 0.05 -9.15 14.98
C SER A 40 -0.17 -9.04 13.47
N GLU A 41 -1.23 -9.67 12.97
CA GLU A 41 -1.67 -9.53 11.58
C GLU A 41 -2.17 -8.12 11.26
N VAL A 42 -2.56 -7.31 12.27
CA VAL A 42 -3.03 -5.92 12.07
C VAL A 42 -1.95 -5.03 11.45
N GLN A 43 -0.66 -5.31 11.70
CA GLN A 43 0.54 -4.58 11.24
C GLN A 43 0.50 -3.05 11.43
N TRP A 44 -0.31 -2.34 10.67
CA TRP A 44 -0.53 -0.90 10.75
C TRP A 44 -2.02 -0.58 10.93
N ALA A 45 -2.35 0.28 11.88
CA ALA A 45 -3.67 0.91 11.96
C ALA A 45 -3.55 2.41 11.73
N PHE A 46 -4.43 2.95 10.90
CA PHE A 46 -4.57 4.38 10.66
C PHE A 46 -5.93 4.83 11.14
N ASN A 47 -5.97 5.83 12.01
CA ASN A 47 -7.19 6.51 12.37
C ASN A 47 -7.56 7.46 11.23
N ARG A 48 -8.36 6.95 10.31
CA ARG A 48 -8.71 7.67 9.08
C ARG A 48 -9.66 8.83 9.37
N SER A 49 -10.49 8.73 10.41
CA SER A 49 -11.35 9.85 10.83
C SER A 49 -10.49 11.02 11.32
N ARG A 50 -9.58 10.78 12.27
CA ARG A 50 -8.67 11.82 12.76
C ARG A 50 -7.74 12.40 11.69
N ILE A 51 -7.10 11.54 10.88
CA ILE A 51 -6.24 12.00 9.76
C ILE A 51 -7.05 12.84 8.77
N GLY A 52 -8.33 12.52 8.58
CA GLY A 52 -9.24 13.25 7.70
C GLY A 52 -9.81 14.53 8.29
N GLY A 53 -9.56 14.83 9.57
CA GLY A 53 -10.23 15.92 10.28
C GLY A 53 -11.73 15.70 10.47
N GLU A 54 -12.19 14.45 10.49
CA GLU A 54 -13.59 14.08 10.78
C GLU A 54 -13.84 14.20 12.29
N ASP A 55 -15.06 14.61 12.68
CA ASP A 55 -15.50 14.56 14.09
C ASP A 55 -15.66 13.09 14.50
N GLU A 56 -15.06 12.71 15.63
CA GLU A 56 -15.04 11.34 16.12
C GLU A 56 -16.12 11.09 17.20
N THR A 57 -16.89 12.10 17.60
CA THR A 57 -17.89 12.00 18.67
C THR A 57 -18.96 10.94 18.41
N ASP A 58 -19.44 10.84 17.17
CA ASP A 58 -20.48 9.90 16.74
C ASP A 58 -19.93 8.60 16.11
N GLY A 59 -18.63 8.35 16.22
CA GLY A 59 -18.00 7.14 15.72
C GLY A 59 -16.61 7.36 15.16
N GLN A 60 -15.92 6.26 14.85
CA GLN A 60 -14.53 6.31 14.38
C GLN A 60 -14.26 5.28 13.29
N ARG A 61 -13.54 5.71 12.25
CA ARG A 61 -13.04 4.83 11.19
C ARG A 61 -11.56 4.54 11.35
N LEU A 62 -11.23 3.27 11.56
CA LEU A 62 -9.87 2.75 11.45
C LEU A 62 -9.66 2.05 10.11
N VAL A 63 -8.45 2.15 9.56
CA VAL A 63 -8.01 1.37 8.41
C VAL A 63 -6.77 0.58 8.81
N LEU A 64 -6.87 -0.74 8.75
CA LEU A 64 -5.78 -1.64 9.03
C LEU A 64 -5.11 -2.03 7.71
N SER A 65 -3.81 -1.81 7.58
CA SER A 65 -3.05 -2.10 6.37
C SER A 65 -2.11 -3.27 6.60
N ILE A 66 -2.33 -4.35 5.84
CA ILE A 66 -1.63 -5.63 5.98
C ILE A 66 -0.82 -5.88 4.71
N SER A 67 0.49 -5.78 4.84
CA SER A 67 1.45 -6.09 3.78
C SER A 67 1.71 -7.58 3.72
N ALA A 68 1.88 -8.12 2.51
CA ALA A 68 2.05 -9.56 2.28
C ALA A 68 0.99 -10.40 3.04
N PRO A 69 -0.30 -10.19 2.77
CA PRO A 69 -1.41 -10.74 3.57
C PRO A 69 -1.52 -12.28 3.59
N GLY A 70 -0.72 -13.01 2.81
CA GLY A 70 -0.73 -14.47 2.80
C GLY A 70 -2.13 -15.04 2.58
N GLU A 71 -2.56 -15.95 3.46
CA GLU A 71 -3.88 -16.59 3.40
C GLU A 71 -5.05 -15.59 3.48
N LEU A 72 -4.90 -14.45 4.17
CA LEU A 72 -5.95 -13.42 4.27
C LEU A 72 -6.37 -12.90 2.89
N PHE A 73 -5.47 -12.96 1.91
CA PHE A 73 -5.76 -12.49 0.56
C PHE A 73 -6.82 -13.36 -0.15
N SER A 74 -6.96 -14.62 0.23
CA SER A 74 -7.93 -15.56 -0.38
C SER A 74 -9.27 -15.61 0.33
N LEU A 75 -9.36 -15.09 1.56
CA LEU A 75 -10.57 -15.12 2.39
C LEU A 75 -11.65 -14.12 1.92
N SER A 76 -12.91 -14.37 2.22
CA SER A 76 -14.00 -13.41 2.04
C SER A 76 -13.85 -12.18 2.95
N GLN A 77 -14.64 -11.13 2.73
CA GLN A 77 -14.56 -9.92 3.56
C GLN A 77 -14.92 -10.20 5.03
N GLU A 78 -15.89 -11.09 5.25
CA GLU A 78 -16.35 -11.53 6.56
C GLU A 78 -15.24 -12.31 7.29
N GLU A 79 -14.67 -13.34 6.66
CA GLU A 79 -13.60 -14.15 7.24
C GLU A 79 -12.34 -13.31 7.58
N VAL A 80 -11.98 -12.33 6.74
CA VAL A 80 -10.90 -11.38 7.06
C VAL A 80 -11.24 -10.58 8.31
N CYS A 81 -12.46 -10.05 8.40
CA CYS A 81 -12.90 -9.28 9.56
C CYS A 81 -12.89 -10.14 10.84
N GLU A 82 -13.43 -11.34 10.79
CA GLU A 82 -13.47 -12.29 11.90
C GLU A 82 -12.07 -12.67 12.40
N ARG A 83 -11.10 -12.80 11.50
CA ARG A 83 -9.70 -13.15 11.86
C ARG A 83 -8.91 -11.96 12.42
N VAL A 84 -9.11 -10.76 11.90
CA VAL A 84 -8.30 -9.58 12.24
C VAL A 84 -8.88 -8.78 13.41
N LEU A 85 -10.21 -8.64 13.51
CA LEU A 85 -10.86 -7.84 14.55
C LEU A 85 -10.51 -8.26 15.99
N PRO A 86 -10.44 -9.55 16.34
CA PRO A 86 -10.04 -9.97 17.69
C PRO A 86 -8.63 -9.51 18.07
N GLN A 87 -7.71 -9.45 17.10
CA GLN A 87 -6.34 -8.98 17.34
C GLN A 87 -6.31 -7.48 17.61
N LEU A 88 -7.09 -6.70 16.86
CA LEU A 88 -7.27 -5.28 17.11
C LEU A 88 -7.87 -5.05 18.51
N ARG A 89 -8.93 -5.77 18.87
CA ARG A 89 -9.57 -5.68 20.20
C ARG A 89 -8.65 -6.09 21.34
N ARG A 90 -7.73 -7.02 21.10
CA ARG A 90 -6.70 -7.37 22.09
C ARG A 90 -5.78 -6.19 22.36
N ALA A 91 -5.36 -5.49 21.31
CA ALA A 91 -4.41 -4.38 21.38
C ALA A 91 -5.06 -3.03 21.77
N LEU A 92 -6.35 -2.82 21.44
CA LEU A 92 -7.12 -1.63 21.77
C LEU A 92 -8.29 -1.99 22.69
N PRO A 93 -8.16 -1.81 24.01
CA PRO A 93 -9.21 -2.16 24.97
C PRO A 93 -10.55 -1.48 24.69
N ALA A 94 -10.55 -0.22 24.25
CA ALA A 94 -11.78 0.52 23.91
C ALA A 94 -12.58 -0.15 22.77
N ALA A 95 -11.91 -0.83 21.83
CA ALA A 95 -12.58 -1.55 20.74
C ALA A 95 -13.34 -2.80 21.22
N ARG A 96 -13.13 -3.26 22.46
CA ARG A 96 -13.83 -4.43 23.03
C ARG A 96 -15.28 -4.10 23.37
N GLU A 97 -15.54 -2.86 23.78
CA GLU A 97 -16.87 -2.37 24.17
C GLU A 97 -17.58 -1.62 23.05
N ALA A 98 -16.86 -1.30 21.97
CA ALA A 98 -17.41 -0.66 20.79
C ALA A 98 -18.09 -1.67 19.86
N GLU A 99 -19.21 -1.22 19.26
CA GLU A 99 -19.91 -1.92 18.21
C GLU A 99 -19.22 -1.66 16.86
N LEU A 100 -18.97 -2.73 16.10
CA LEU A 100 -18.51 -2.61 14.73
C LEU A 100 -19.74 -2.41 13.83
N VAL A 101 -20.01 -1.17 13.46
CA VAL A 101 -21.17 -0.76 12.65
C VAL A 101 -21.04 -1.22 11.19
N ARG A 102 -19.82 -1.18 10.66
CA ARG A 102 -19.53 -1.57 9.28
C ARG A 102 -18.07 -2.00 9.14
N TYR A 103 -17.81 -2.88 8.18
CA TYR A 103 -16.46 -3.14 7.69
C TYR A 103 -16.41 -3.23 6.16
N ARG A 104 -15.21 -3.05 5.60
CA ARG A 104 -14.93 -3.24 4.17
C ARG A 104 -13.49 -3.69 3.99
N VAL A 105 -13.29 -4.69 3.15
CA VAL A 105 -11.95 -5.14 2.74
C VAL A 105 -11.66 -4.66 1.32
N THR A 106 -10.48 -4.05 1.11
CA THR A 106 -9.90 -3.83 -0.22
C THR A 106 -8.66 -4.68 -0.38
N LYS A 107 -8.41 -5.15 -1.61
CA LYS A 107 -7.33 -6.08 -1.94
C LYS A 107 -6.64 -5.56 -3.18
N GLU A 108 -5.37 -5.26 -3.06
CA GLU A 108 -4.53 -4.76 -4.14
C GLU A 108 -3.47 -5.84 -4.45
N PRO A 109 -3.70 -6.73 -5.43
CA PRO A 109 -2.80 -7.88 -5.71
C PRO A 109 -1.40 -7.45 -6.14
N GLU A 110 -1.31 -6.30 -6.82
CA GLU A 110 -0.06 -5.74 -7.35
C GLU A 110 0.16 -4.33 -6.76
N ALA A 111 -0.02 -4.19 -5.44
CA ALA A 111 0.07 -2.90 -4.75
C ALA A 111 1.46 -2.25 -4.85
N THR A 112 2.50 -3.09 -4.82
CA THR A 112 3.89 -2.71 -5.04
C THR A 112 4.64 -3.93 -5.59
N PHE A 113 5.98 -3.92 -5.55
CA PHE A 113 6.81 -5.06 -5.92
C PHE A 113 7.74 -5.47 -4.76
N VAL A 114 8.21 -6.72 -4.79
CA VAL A 114 9.21 -7.23 -3.86
C VAL A 114 10.59 -6.66 -4.25
N PRO A 115 11.24 -5.84 -3.41
CA PRO A 115 12.59 -5.34 -3.68
C PRO A 115 13.64 -6.40 -3.34
N ALA A 116 13.61 -7.53 -4.04
CA ALA A 116 14.50 -8.65 -3.79
C ALA A 116 15.98 -8.25 -3.97
N PRO A 117 16.92 -8.83 -3.19
CA PRO A 117 18.35 -8.59 -3.39
C PRO A 117 18.77 -8.87 -4.84
N GLY A 118 19.48 -7.92 -5.44
CA GLY A 118 19.92 -8.01 -6.84
C GLY A 118 18.90 -7.57 -7.89
N LEU A 119 17.68 -7.19 -7.50
CA LEU A 119 16.71 -6.61 -8.42
C LEU A 119 17.22 -5.27 -8.97
N SER A 120 17.41 -5.21 -10.28
CA SER A 120 17.85 -3.99 -10.97
C SER A 120 16.64 -3.20 -11.48
N ARG A 121 16.48 -1.98 -10.98
CA ARG A 121 15.42 -1.07 -11.41
C ARG A 121 15.86 -0.32 -12.68
N PRO A 122 15.03 -0.27 -13.72
CA PRO A 122 15.42 0.39 -14.97
C PRO A 122 15.38 1.91 -14.84
N GLY A 123 16.20 2.60 -15.63
CA GLY A 123 16.06 4.05 -15.83
C GLY A 123 14.88 4.40 -16.74
N THR A 124 14.67 5.70 -16.93
CA THR A 124 13.58 6.25 -17.75
C THR A 124 13.78 6.06 -19.26
N ARG A 125 14.99 6.25 -19.78
CA ARG A 125 15.27 6.14 -21.23
C ARG A 125 15.39 4.68 -21.65
N THR A 126 14.80 4.34 -22.79
CA THR A 126 14.94 3.01 -23.41
C THR A 126 15.69 3.11 -24.73
N PRO A 127 16.16 1.98 -25.32
CA PRO A 127 16.76 1.97 -26.65
C PRO A 127 15.77 2.30 -27.78
N LEU A 128 14.46 2.26 -27.50
CA LEU A 128 13.43 2.53 -28.50
C LEU A 128 13.17 4.04 -28.59
N PRO A 129 13.25 4.64 -29.79
CA PRO A 129 12.90 6.04 -29.98
C PRO A 129 11.50 6.33 -29.48
N ASN A 130 11.34 7.47 -28.79
CA ASN A 130 10.05 7.93 -28.26
C ASN A 130 9.35 6.98 -27.28
N PHE A 131 10.08 6.04 -26.68
CA PHE A 131 9.56 5.13 -25.66
C PHE A 131 10.31 5.30 -24.34
N TYR A 132 9.58 5.71 -23.30
CA TYR A 132 10.13 6.06 -21.99
C TYR A 132 9.37 5.32 -20.87
N LEU A 133 10.08 5.01 -19.79
CA LEU A 133 9.52 4.36 -18.60
C LEU A 133 9.28 5.39 -17.49
N ALA A 134 8.12 5.28 -16.86
CA ALA A 134 7.76 6.03 -15.66
C ALA A 134 7.03 5.12 -14.66
N GLY A 135 7.18 5.42 -13.38
CA GLY A 135 6.56 4.69 -12.27
C GLY A 135 7.49 4.52 -11.08
N SER A 136 6.91 4.24 -9.92
CA SER A 136 7.65 4.06 -8.66
C SER A 136 8.69 2.94 -8.72
N TYR A 137 8.57 2.00 -9.67
CA TYR A 137 9.50 0.90 -9.92
C TYR A 137 10.78 1.31 -10.66
N THR A 138 10.79 2.44 -11.37
CA THR A 138 11.99 2.94 -12.07
C THR A 138 13.05 3.42 -11.08
N ASN A 139 14.33 3.43 -11.47
CA ASN A 139 15.45 3.80 -10.60
C ASN A 139 15.51 5.33 -10.37
N THR A 140 14.84 5.78 -9.32
CA THR A 140 14.83 7.18 -8.88
C THR A 140 15.83 7.47 -7.74
N GLY A 141 16.50 6.44 -7.22
CA GLY A 141 17.26 6.48 -5.97
C GLY A 141 16.40 6.39 -4.69
N TRP A 142 15.06 6.34 -4.82
CA TRP A 142 14.12 6.25 -3.70
C TRP A 142 13.41 4.89 -3.67
N PRO A 143 12.96 4.40 -2.50
CA PRO A 143 12.08 3.23 -2.43
C PRO A 143 10.79 3.41 -3.26
N ALA A 144 10.05 2.33 -3.51
CA ALA A 144 8.84 2.33 -4.34
C ALA A 144 7.65 3.06 -3.66
N THR A 145 7.75 4.38 -3.52
CA THR A 145 6.78 5.24 -2.83
C THR A 145 6.09 6.20 -3.81
N MET A 146 5.11 6.94 -3.32
CA MET A 146 4.49 8.06 -4.06
C MET A 146 5.53 9.10 -4.52
N GLU A 147 6.51 9.44 -3.67
CA GLU A 147 7.62 10.34 -4.03
C GLU A 147 8.42 9.78 -5.21
N SER A 148 8.76 8.49 -5.21
CA SER A 148 9.43 7.85 -6.33
C SER A 148 8.59 7.90 -7.61
N ALA A 149 7.27 7.66 -7.51
CA ALA A 149 6.37 7.77 -8.67
C ALA A 149 6.39 9.18 -9.28
N VAL A 150 6.27 10.22 -8.43
CA VAL A 150 6.30 11.62 -8.87
C VAL A 150 7.65 11.96 -9.50
N ARG A 151 8.76 11.66 -8.82
CA ARG A 151 10.12 11.90 -9.34
C ARG A 151 10.33 11.22 -10.69
N SER A 152 9.91 9.95 -10.81
CA SER A 152 10.00 9.18 -12.05
C SER A 152 9.24 9.84 -13.19
N GLY A 153 7.99 10.26 -12.95
CA GLY A 153 7.18 10.96 -13.94
C GLY A 153 7.81 12.26 -14.42
N LEU A 154 8.38 13.06 -13.50
CA LEU A 154 9.09 14.29 -13.85
C LEU A 154 10.35 14.03 -14.68
N VAL A 155 11.10 12.96 -14.38
CA VAL A 155 12.27 12.56 -15.17
C VAL A 155 11.84 12.10 -16.57
N ALA A 156 10.75 11.35 -16.68
CA ALA A 156 10.18 10.94 -17.96
C ALA A 156 9.75 12.12 -18.82
N ALA A 157 9.03 13.10 -18.25
CA ALA A 157 8.64 14.31 -18.96
C ALA A 157 9.84 15.07 -19.53
N ARG A 158 10.88 15.31 -18.72
CA ARG A 158 12.12 15.98 -19.17
C ARG A 158 12.86 15.19 -20.26
N ALA A 159 12.84 13.86 -20.18
CA ALA A 159 13.49 13.02 -21.18
C ALA A 159 12.78 13.09 -22.54
N VAL A 160 11.45 13.19 -22.54
CA VAL A 160 10.61 13.41 -23.73
C VAL A 160 10.90 14.77 -24.36
N GLU A 161 10.94 15.84 -23.56
CA GLU A 161 11.25 17.20 -24.03
C GLU A 161 12.64 17.25 -24.71
N ALA A 162 13.66 16.69 -24.05
CA ALA A 162 15.02 16.68 -24.58
C ALA A 162 15.22 15.77 -25.81
N GLY A 163 14.31 14.84 -26.09
CA GLY A 163 14.35 13.97 -27.28
C GLY A 163 13.49 14.47 -28.44
N SER A 164 12.72 15.53 -28.22
CA SER A 164 11.90 16.20 -29.25
C SER A 164 12.61 17.41 -29.89
N ALA A 165 13.84 17.71 -29.43
CA ALA A 165 14.77 18.67 -29.99
C ALA A 165 15.77 17.95 -30.91
#